data_AF-C4YJP2-F1
#
_entry.id   AF-C4YJP2-F1
#
_cell.length_a   1.000
_cell.length_b   1.000
_cell.length_c   1.000
_cell.angle_alpha   90.00
_cell.angle_beta   90.00
_cell.angle_gamma   90.00
#
_symmetry.space_group_name_H-M   'P 1'
#
loop_
_entity.id
_entity.type
_entity.pdbx_description
1 polymer ?
#
loop_
_entity_poly.entity_id
_entity_poly.type
_entity_poly.pdbx_seq_one_letter_code
_entity_poly.pdbx_strand_id
1 'polypeptide(L)'
;MAKRTLGLAKAAKAKKQKKEQEHQEISASPDEESSSSNQLTIELPEEIDANNEISQLKGLHKTYLQSERDNELLVNGIIHECDRLLRENDSENKQPLPAVFHAIYAIALAELSKFHTEELDKVKEFFIAALERVELGLEKNPNDINLLVAKTKILLDQISLQYIAPLTLESDVKELDKEIDELLDAALSVYESVEARAKELKDYSIFDDSETLDILEALDDILDIVDNFGKENQGDDGSDEDDDEDDDEEEKSVELAETHPLYKIKNSDKYDQWWRDHTHLYLDNLEKLENGSPELKREVCHRLGQSYLQESEVPYSVFTTLKYDDEYDGIEELEGLTEKEAQKISQELITKALDYLKQAKDEEDPETWVSIAEAMISLGNLYEVDSKEQEDLYLEAEKILKRANNVTNGKFQEELDNLLP
;
A
#
# COMPACT_ATOMS: atom_id res chain seq x y z
N MET A 1 -0.73 -11.19 -29.05
CA MET A 1 0.64 -10.64 -28.88
C MET A 1 0.59 -9.27 -28.20
N ALA A 2 0.86 -9.24 -26.90
CA ALA A 2 1.50 -8.19 -26.11
C ALA A 2 1.26 -8.61 -24.66
N LYS A 3 2.34 -9.04 -23.99
CA LYS A 3 2.33 -9.53 -22.60
C LYS A 3 1.71 -8.47 -21.68
N ARG A 4 0.63 -8.82 -20.97
CA ARG A 4 0.17 -8.06 -19.80
C ARG A 4 1.08 -8.50 -18.65
N THR A 5 1.77 -7.55 -18.01
CA THR A 5 2.81 -7.84 -17.00
C THR A 5 2.63 -6.89 -15.82
N LEU A 6 2.63 -7.46 -14.61
CA LEU A 6 2.56 -6.85 -13.27
C LEU A 6 2.83 -5.34 -13.20
N GLY A 7 1.85 -4.60 -12.69
CA GLY A 7 2.09 -3.35 -11.96
C GLY A 7 2.84 -3.72 -10.67
N LEU A 8 3.95 -3.11 -10.28
CA LEU A 8 4.37 -1.73 -10.43
C LEU A 8 5.68 -1.55 -11.24
N ALA A 9 6.38 -2.64 -11.59
CA ALA A 9 7.73 -2.55 -12.16
C ALA A 9 7.80 -2.00 -13.61
N LYS A 10 6.69 -2.02 -14.37
CA LYS A 10 6.67 -1.45 -15.73
C LYS A 10 5.89 -0.15 -15.90
N ALA A 11 5.21 0.38 -14.88
CA ALA A 11 4.76 1.77 -14.94
C ALA A 11 5.97 2.71 -15.19
N ALA A 12 7.11 2.39 -14.57
CA ALA A 12 8.39 3.05 -14.80
C ALA A 12 9.00 2.81 -16.20
N LYS A 13 8.86 1.61 -16.80
CA LYS A 13 9.42 1.30 -18.14
C LYS A 13 8.54 1.81 -19.29
N ALA A 14 7.21 1.87 -19.14
CA ALA A 14 6.30 2.33 -20.20
C ALA A 14 6.45 3.84 -20.50
N LYS A 15 6.78 4.66 -19.48
CA LYS A 15 7.06 6.10 -19.68
C LYS A 15 8.43 6.36 -20.31
N LYS A 16 9.42 5.46 -20.20
CA LYS A 16 10.74 5.61 -20.85
C LYS A 16 10.67 5.55 -22.38
N GLN A 17 9.79 4.74 -22.97
CA GLN A 17 9.70 4.63 -24.43
C GLN A 17 8.93 5.78 -25.11
N LYS A 18 8.01 6.45 -24.41
CA LYS A 18 7.28 7.60 -24.98
C LYS A 18 8.13 8.88 -25.06
N LYS A 19 9.10 9.06 -24.15
CA LYS A 19 9.98 10.24 -24.14
C LYS A 19 11.08 10.22 -25.21
N GLU A 20 11.42 9.06 -25.77
CA GLU A 20 12.45 9.00 -26.84
C GLU A 20 11.90 9.31 -28.24
N GLN A 21 10.59 9.18 -28.48
CA GLN A 21 10.01 9.44 -29.81
C GLN A 21 9.63 10.91 -30.05
N GLU A 22 9.38 11.71 -29.02
CA GLU A 22 9.03 13.13 -29.21
C GLU A 22 10.25 14.04 -29.48
N HIS A 23 11.48 13.52 -29.44
CA HIS A 23 12.68 14.31 -29.77
C HIS A 23 13.28 14.05 -31.17
N GLN A 24 12.54 13.42 -32.07
CA GLN A 24 12.93 13.29 -33.49
C GLN A 24 12.05 14.10 -34.43
N GLU A 25 11.79 15.37 -34.14
CA GLU A 25 11.31 16.33 -35.14
C GLU A 25 11.64 17.76 -34.70
N ILE A 26 12.86 18.23 -34.97
CA ILE A 26 13.16 19.58 -35.49
C ILE A 26 14.61 19.58 -35.97
N SER A 27 14.73 19.83 -37.27
CA SER A 27 15.92 19.90 -38.08
C SER A 27 16.74 21.19 -37.90
N ALA A 28 18.07 21.01 -37.89
CA ALA A 28 19.13 21.87 -38.44
C ALA A 28 19.46 23.24 -37.79
N SER A 29 20.60 23.32 -37.10
CA SER A 29 21.82 24.07 -37.48
C SER A 29 22.98 23.78 -36.50
N PRO A 30 24.25 23.74 -36.92
CA PRO A 30 25.35 23.18 -36.14
C PRO A 30 26.22 24.23 -35.42
N ASP A 31 26.96 23.70 -34.45
CA ASP A 31 28.11 24.26 -33.74
C ASP A 31 27.85 25.02 -32.41
N GLU A 32 28.37 24.38 -31.36
CA GLU A 32 28.66 24.83 -29.99
C GLU A 32 27.55 24.66 -28.91
N GLU A 33 27.92 23.89 -27.87
CA GLU A 33 27.27 23.69 -26.56
C GLU A 33 26.10 22.69 -26.44
N SER A 34 26.44 21.43 -26.11
CA SER A 34 25.56 20.57 -25.29
C SER A 34 26.39 19.57 -24.47
N SER A 35 27.07 20.07 -23.44
CA SER A 35 27.56 19.24 -22.33
C SER A 35 26.83 19.53 -21.02
N SER A 36 25.63 20.13 -21.08
CA SER A 36 24.70 20.27 -19.95
C SER A 36 23.79 19.04 -19.81
N SER A 37 24.33 17.83 -20.03
CA SER A 37 23.56 16.60 -19.86
C SER A 37 23.45 16.28 -18.36
N ASN A 38 22.26 16.54 -17.81
CA ASN A 38 21.74 16.13 -16.50
C ASN A 38 22.22 16.90 -15.25
N GLN A 39 22.28 18.24 -15.30
CA GLN A 39 22.13 19.01 -14.06
C GLN A 39 20.65 19.03 -13.67
N LEU A 40 20.28 18.29 -12.63
CA LEU A 40 18.98 18.40 -12.00
C LEU A 40 19.02 19.58 -11.01
N THR A 41 18.33 20.68 -11.35
CA THR A 41 18.08 21.76 -10.38
C THR A 41 16.89 21.36 -9.53
N ILE A 42 17.14 21.02 -8.26
CA ILE A 42 16.06 20.73 -7.30
C ILE A 42 15.73 22.03 -6.58
N GLU A 43 14.51 22.52 -6.74
CA GLU A 43 14.00 23.66 -5.97
C GLU A 43 13.69 23.20 -4.55
N LEU A 44 14.42 23.74 -3.58
CA LEU A 44 14.14 23.48 -2.17
C LEU A 44 12.87 24.22 -1.76
N PRO A 45 11.98 23.59 -0.96
CA PRO A 45 10.84 24.27 -0.35
C PRO A 45 11.25 25.59 0.36
N GLU A 46 10.42 26.63 0.27
CA GLU A 46 10.73 27.99 0.76
C GLU A 46 11.03 28.05 2.28
N GLU A 47 10.53 27.08 3.05
CA GLU A 47 10.66 26.99 4.51
C GLU A 47 12.07 26.55 4.96
N ILE A 48 12.93 26.14 4.03
CA ILE A 48 14.21 25.51 4.31
C ILE A 48 15.32 26.56 4.39
N ASP A 49 16.00 26.61 5.53
CA ASP A 49 17.22 27.41 5.67
C ASP A 49 18.33 26.81 4.79
N ALA A 50 18.60 27.49 3.67
CA ALA A 50 19.66 27.14 2.74
C ALA A 50 21.07 27.19 3.36
N ASN A 51 21.26 27.71 4.58
CA ASN A 51 22.56 27.67 5.28
C ASN A 51 22.69 26.49 6.25
N ASN A 52 21.63 25.71 6.46
CA ASN A 52 21.64 24.53 7.30
C ASN A 52 21.66 23.26 6.43
N GLU A 53 22.82 22.60 6.42
CA GLU A 53 23.07 21.35 5.70
C GLU A 53 22.03 20.24 5.98
N ILE A 54 21.60 20.08 7.23
CA ILE A 54 20.57 19.09 7.59
C ILE A 54 19.19 19.52 7.08
N SER A 55 18.90 20.83 7.08
CA SER A 55 17.64 21.34 6.51
C SER A 55 17.61 21.13 4.99
N GLN A 56 18.73 21.31 4.28
CA GLN A 56 18.83 21.00 2.85
C GLN A 56 18.54 19.52 2.58
N LEU A 57 19.15 18.61 3.36
CA LEU A 57 18.91 17.18 3.23
C LEU A 57 17.44 16.81 3.44
N LYS A 58 16.80 17.38 4.47
CA LYS A 58 15.35 17.21 4.70
C LYS A 58 14.52 17.71 3.52
N GLY A 59 14.94 18.81 2.89
CA GLY A 59 14.29 19.34 1.70
C GLY A 59 14.35 18.40 0.51
N LEU A 60 15.54 17.89 0.20
CA LEU A 60 15.72 16.91 -0.86
C LEU A 60 14.88 15.66 -0.63
N HIS A 61 14.84 15.18 0.62
CA HIS A 61 14.01 14.04 1.00
C HIS A 61 12.52 14.32 0.82
N LYS A 62 12.03 15.46 1.31
CA LYS A 62 10.63 15.89 1.14
C LYS A 62 10.25 16.00 -0.34
N THR A 63 11.11 16.58 -1.17
CA THR A 63 10.88 16.67 -2.62
C THR A 63 10.78 15.28 -3.26
N TYR A 64 11.60 14.32 -2.82
CA TYR A 64 11.49 12.94 -3.29
C TYR A 64 10.16 12.30 -2.86
N LEU A 65 9.76 12.43 -1.60
CA LEU A 65 8.51 11.87 -1.08
C LEU A 65 7.27 12.41 -1.80
N GLN A 66 7.30 13.69 -2.20
CA GLN A 66 6.23 14.38 -2.93
C GLN A 66 6.28 14.16 -4.46
N SER A 67 7.27 13.42 -4.96
CA SER A 67 7.39 13.09 -6.38
C SER A 67 6.67 11.78 -6.73
N GLU A 68 6.69 11.36 -7.99
CA GLU A 68 6.24 10.01 -8.41
C GLU A 68 7.17 8.89 -7.87
N ARG A 69 8.27 9.22 -7.17
CA ARG A 69 9.27 8.31 -6.58
C ARG A 69 9.93 7.33 -7.58
N ASP A 70 9.79 7.56 -8.88
CA ASP A 70 10.29 6.73 -9.99
C ASP A 70 11.64 7.20 -10.57
N ASN A 71 12.27 8.20 -9.93
CA ASN A 71 13.50 8.80 -10.40
C ASN A 71 14.70 8.48 -9.51
N GLU A 72 15.49 7.48 -9.91
CA GLU A 72 16.73 7.07 -9.24
C GLU A 72 17.73 8.23 -9.07
N LEU A 73 17.70 9.27 -9.93
CA LEU A 73 18.59 10.42 -9.82
C LEU A 73 18.32 11.24 -8.55
N LEU A 74 17.07 11.34 -8.09
CA LEU A 74 16.73 12.03 -6.84
C LEU A 74 17.30 11.27 -5.64
N VAL A 75 17.15 9.94 -5.63
CA VAL A 75 17.68 9.05 -4.58
C VAL A 75 19.21 9.15 -4.52
N ASN A 76 19.88 9.07 -5.68
CA ASN A 76 21.34 9.27 -5.76
C ASN A 76 21.78 10.66 -5.29
N GLY A 77 20.98 11.70 -5.56
CA GLY A 77 21.21 13.06 -5.06
C GLY A 77 21.19 13.13 -3.53
N ILE A 78 20.22 12.48 -2.89
CA ILE A 78 20.11 12.38 -1.43
C ILE A 78 21.32 11.62 -0.86
N ILE A 79 21.70 10.48 -1.44
CA ILE A 79 22.85 9.67 -1.01
C ILE A 79 24.16 10.47 -1.12
N HIS A 80 24.37 11.18 -2.23
CA HIS A 80 25.56 12.01 -2.40
C HIS A 80 25.65 13.14 -1.37
N GLU A 81 24.51 13.75 -1.02
CA GLU A 81 24.43 14.74 0.03
C GLU A 81 24.76 14.11 1.40
N CYS A 82 24.18 12.94 1.71
CA CYS A 82 24.50 12.21 2.93
C CYS A 82 25.99 11.86 3.03
N ASP A 83 26.59 11.40 1.95
CA ASP A 83 28.02 11.10 1.85
C ASP A 83 28.90 12.34 2.05
N ARG A 84 28.48 13.50 1.52
CA ARG A 84 29.15 14.79 1.76
C ARG A 84 29.16 15.09 3.26
N LEU A 85 27.99 15.04 3.90
CA LEU A 85 27.86 15.31 5.34
C LEU A 85 28.67 14.34 6.19
N LEU A 86 28.70 13.06 5.83
CA LEU A 86 29.49 12.06 6.54
C LEU A 86 30.99 12.38 6.47
N ARG A 87 31.53 12.62 5.26
CA ARG A 87 32.95 12.98 5.06
C ARG A 87 33.34 14.27 5.78
N GLU A 88 32.44 15.25 5.81
CA GLU A 88 32.68 16.49 6.53
C GLU A 88 32.67 16.31 8.05
N ASN A 89 31.90 15.35 8.56
CA ASN A 89 31.79 15.05 9.98
C ASN A 89 32.90 14.13 10.52
N ASP A 90 33.60 13.40 9.64
CA ASP A 90 34.76 12.58 10.01
C ASP A 90 35.96 13.40 10.50
N SER A 91 35.93 14.73 10.33
CA SER A 91 36.94 15.63 10.88
C SER A 91 36.77 15.78 12.40
N GLU A 92 37.85 15.59 13.19
CA GLU A 92 37.90 15.40 14.65
C GLU A 92 37.14 16.39 15.57
N ASN A 93 36.50 17.45 15.06
CA ASN A 93 35.88 18.51 15.87
C ASN A 93 34.42 18.85 15.50
N LYS A 94 33.67 18.00 14.79
CA LYS A 94 32.24 18.25 14.54
C LYS A 94 31.31 17.42 15.44
N GLN A 95 30.10 17.95 15.65
CA GLN A 95 29.04 17.31 16.44
C GLN A 95 28.58 16.01 15.76
N PRO A 96 28.15 14.98 16.50
CA PRO A 96 27.59 13.77 15.89
C PRO A 96 26.40 14.12 14.99
N LEU A 97 26.31 13.48 13.83
CA LEU A 97 25.17 13.65 12.92
C LEU A 97 23.86 13.24 13.62
N PRO A 98 22.76 13.99 13.41
CA PRO A 98 21.50 13.77 14.09
C PRO A 98 20.81 12.48 13.62
N ALA A 99 19.86 11.96 14.40
CA ALA A 99 19.09 10.76 14.06
C ALA A 99 18.40 10.87 12.68
N VAL A 100 17.84 12.03 12.35
CA VAL A 100 17.19 12.28 11.05
C VAL A 100 18.13 12.13 9.85
N PHE A 101 19.43 12.41 10.00
CA PHE A 101 20.41 12.15 8.94
C PHE A 101 20.51 10.64 8.67
N HIS A 102 20.61 9.85 9.74
CA HIS A 102 20.72 8.40 9.65
C HIS A 102 19.45 7.76 9.06
N ALA A 103 18.27 8.26 9.44
CA ALA A 103 16.99 7.81 8.89
C ALA A 103 16.87 8.09 7.38
N ILE A 104 17.07 9.34 6.95
CA ILE A 104 17.01 9.72 5.52
C ILE A 104 18.03 8.94 4.71
N TYR A 105 19.25 8.79 5.22
CA TYR A 105 20.29 8.07 4.49
C TYR A 105 19.94 6.57 4.37
N ALA A 106 19.48 5.94 5.44
CA ALA A 106 19.10 4.53 5.41
C ALA A 106 17.92 4.29 4.45
N ILE A 107 16.89 5.14 4.48
CA ILE A 107 15.75 5.07 3.55
C ILE A 107 16.25 5.22 2.11
N ALA A 108 17.05 6.24 1.81
CA ALA A 108 17.55 6.45 0.45
C ALA A 108 18.40 5.26 -0.06
N LEU A 109 19.19 4.62 0.80
CA LEU A 109 19.93 3.40 0.45
C LEU A 109 18.98 2.24 0.13
N ALA A 110 17.92 2.05 0.93
CA ALA A 110 16.91 1.01 0.67
C ALA A 110 16.10 1.30 -0.60
N GLU A 111 15.75 2.56 -0.87
CA GLU A 111 15.02 2.97 -2.07
C GLU A 111 15.74 2.63 -3.39
N LEU A 112 17.08 2.54 -3.37
CA LEU A 112 17.83 2.05 -4.54
C LEU A 112 17.38 0.64 -4.97
N SER A 113 16.96 -0.22 -4.04
CA SER A 113 16.50 -1.58 -4.35
C SER A 113 15.35 -1.62 -5.37
N LYS A 114 14.45 -0.61 -5.36
CA LYS A 114 13.29 -0.51 -6.25
C LYS A 114 13.67 -0.29 -7.71
N PHE A 115 14.89 0.17 -7.98
CA PHE A 115 15.41 0.41 -9.35
C PHE A 115 16.21 -0.77 -9.90
N HIS A 116 16.61 -1.71 -9.05
CA HIS A 116 17.50 -2.83 -9.39
C HIS A 116 16.86 -4.19 -9.06
N THR A 117 15.52 -4.28 -9.12
CA THR A 117 14.73 -5.47 -8.73
C THR A 117 15.08 -6.76 -9.50
N GLU A 118 15.64 -6.63 -10.71
CA GLU A 118 16.12 -7.77 -11.53
C GLU A 118 17.48 -8.33 -11.03
N GLU A 119 18.17 -7.63 -10.13
CA GLU A 119 19.51 -7.95 -9.64
C GLU A 119 19.48 -8.23 -8.12
N LEU A 120 19.03 -9.44 -7.74
CA LEU A 120 18.80 -9.82 -6.33
C LEU A 120 20.02 -9.60 -5.41
N ASP A 121 21.24 -9.83 -5.92
CA ASP A 121 22.47 -9.58 -5.16
C ASP A 121 22.61 -8.09 -4.79
N LYS A 122 22.31 -7.17 -5.72
CA LYS A 122 22.33 -5.73 -5.46
C LYS A 122 21.22 -5.31 -4.49
N VAL A 123 20.01 -5.84 -4.67
CA VAL A 123 18.88 -5.61 -3.77
C VAL A 123 19.29 -5.94 -2.33
N LYS A 124 19.91 -7.11 -2.12
CA LYS A 124 20.44 -7.53 -0.83
C LYS A 124 21.53 -6.59 -0.29
N GLU A 125 22.47 -6.16 -1.13
CA GLU A 125 23.53 -5.21 -0.73
C GLU A 125 22.95 -3.86 -0.28
N PHE A 126 21.93 -3.34 -0.97
CA PHE A 126 21.26 -2.10 -0.59
C PHE A 126 20.57 -2.20 0.76
N PHE A 127 19.84 -3.30 1.02
CA PHE A 127 19.20 -3.51 2.32
C PHE A 127 20.21 -3.72 3.46
N ILE A 128 21.32 -4.42 3.21
CA ILE A 128 22.41 -4.53 4.20
C ILE A 128 22.95 -3.13 4.55
N ALA A 129 23.28 -2.32 3.55
CA ALA A 129 23.81 -0.98 3.78
C ALA A 129 22.81 -0.06 4.49
N ALA A 130 21.52 -0.14 4.14
CA ALA A 130 20.45 0.61 4.78
C ALA A 130 20.28 0.21 6.26
N LEU A 131 20.24 -1.09 6.56
CA LEU A 131 20.12 -1.61 7.92
C LEU A 131 21.34 -1.26 8.77
N GLU A 132 22.57 -1.41 8.24
CA GLU A 132 23.78 -0.96 8.94
C GLU A 132 23.71 0.55 9.25
N ARG A 133 23.22 1.37 8.31
CA ARG A 133 23.12 2.82 8.50
C ARG A 133 22.12 3.23 9.57
N VAL A 134 20.94 2.60 9.59
CA VAL A 134 19.91 2.90 10.60
C VAL A 134 20.34 2.39 11.98
N GLU A 135 21.01 1.23 12.04
CA GLU A 135 21.57 0.68 13.28
C GLU A 135 22.63 1.58 13.89
N LEU A 136 23.56 2.13 13.09
CA LEU A 136 24.51 3.15 13.56
C LEU A 136 23.83 4.40 14.13
N GLY A 137 22.64 4.75 13.62
CA GLY A 137 21.82 5.82 14.18
C GLY A 137 21.21 5.44 15.53
N LEU A 138 20.65 4.23 15.61
CA LEU A 138 20.00 3.67 16.80
C LEU A 138 21.00 3.38 17.93
N GLU A 139 22.24 3.00 17.63
CA GLU A 139 23.29 2.85 18.65
C GLU A 139 23.51 4.14 19.46
N LYS A 140 23.36 5.30 18.79
CA LYS A 140 23.51 6.63 19.41
C LYS A 140 22.19 7.17 19.96
N ASN A 141 21.08 6.86 19.29
CA ASN A 141 19.75 7.35 19.62
C ASN A 141 18.75 6.17 19.61
N PRO A 142 18.80 5.26 20.60
CA PRO A 142 18.11 3.96 20.54
C PRO A 142 16.59 4.07 20.51
N ASN A 143 16.03 5.19 20.97
CA ASN A 143 14.58 5.41 21.07
C ASN A 143 14.13 6.61 20.22
N ASP A 144 14.88 6.95 19.16
CA ASP A 144 14.44 7.96 18.21
C ASP A 144 13.35 7.38 17.30
N ILE A 145 12.20 8.06 17.29
CA ILE A 145 11.01 7.60 16.55
C ILE A 145 11.28 7.50 15.04
N ASN A 146 11.98 8.48 14.45
CA ASN A 146 12.21 8.49 12.99
C ASN A 146 13.13 7.35 12.55
N LEU A 147 14.11 7.00 13.39
CA LEU A 147 14.96 5.83 13.14
C LEU A 147 14.19 4.51 13.24
N LEU A 148 13.23 4.41 14.16
CA LEU A 148 12.38 3.23 14.26
C LEU A 148 11.43 3.12 13.05
N VAL A 149 10.79 4.22 12.63
CA VAL A 149 9.97 4.29 11.41
C VAL A 149 10.79 3.88 10.18
N ALA A 150 11.97 4.48 9.99
CA ALA A 150 12.87 4.12 8.90
C ALA A 150 13.25 2.63 8.93
N LYS A 151 13.58 2.10 10.11
CA LYS A 151 13.93 0.68 10.25
C LYS A 151 12.76 -0.23 9.90
N THR A 152 11.55 0.06 10.34
CA THR A 152 10.35 -0.71 9.99
C THR A 152 10.14 -0.72 8.48
N LYS A 153 10.15 0.45 7.83
CA LYS A 153 9.97 0.57 6.38
C LYS A 153 11.01 -0.24 5.60
N ILE A 154 12.29 -0.12 5.98
CA ILE A 154 13.39 -0.89 5.36
C ILE A 154 13.17 -2.40 5.50
N LEU A 155 12.70 -2.87 6.66
CA LEU A 155 12.45 -4.30 6.90
C LEU A 155 11.28 -4.82 6.04
N LEU A 156 10.18 -4.07 5.92
CA LEU A 156 9.03 -4.45 5.09
C LEU A 156 9.42 -4.45 3.60
N ASP A 157 10.07 -3.39 3.12
CA ASP A 157 10.59 -3.33 1.74
C ASP A 157 11.56 -4.49 1.46
N GLN A 158 12.39 -4.87 2.43
CA GLN A 158 13.29 -6.01 2.31
C GLN A 158 12.52 -7.33 2.19
N ILE A 159 11.49 -7.54 3.01
CA ILE A 159 10.64 -8.74 2.94
C ILE A 159 10.03 -8.86 1.55
N SER A 160 9.40 -7.80 1.04
CA SER A 160 8.79 -7.78 -0.28
C SER A 160 9.80 -8.04 -1.40
N LEU A 161 10.89 -7.25 -1.48
CA LEU A 161 11.77 -7.26 -2.64
C LEU A 161 12.88 -8.32 -2.61
N GLN A 162 13.33 -8.73 -1.42
CA GLN A 162 14.42 -9.70 -1.28
C GLN A 162 13.90 -11.12 -1.00
N TYR A 163 12.83 -11.28 -0.23
CA TYR A 163 12.36 -12.58 0.22
C TYR A 163 11.12 -13.08 -0.52
N ILE A 164 10.15 -12.22 -0.84
CA ILE A 164 8.90 -12.61 -1.52
C ILE A 164 9.04 -12.59 -3.04
N ALA A 165 9.56 -11.50 -3.61
CA ALA A 165 9.68 -11.32 -5.06
C ALA A 165 10.38 -12.47 -5.83
N PRO A 166 11.43 -13.14 -5.32
CA PRO A 166 12.08 -14.24 -6.04
C PRO A 166 11.37 -15.60 -5.87
N LEU A 167 10.29 -15.69 -5.09
CA LEU A 167 9.60 -16.96 -4.85
C LEU A 167 8.84 -17.44 -6.07
N THR A 168 8.61 -18.75 -6.11
CA THR A 168 7.78 -19.45 -7.09
C THR A 168 6.88 -20.44 -6.37
N LEU A 169 5.90 -21.02 -7.06
CA LEU A 169 5.03 -22.05 -6.47
C LEU A 169 5.78 -23.26 -5.89
N GLU A 170 6.98 -23.54 -6.38
CA GLU A 170 7.83 -24.67 -5.95
C GLU A 170 8.82 -24.29 -4.84
N SER A 171 8.83 -23.04 -4.37
CA SER A 171 9.73 -22.59 -3.33
C SER A 171 9.44 -23.31 -2.01
N ASP A 172 10.50 -23.77 -1.33
CA ASP A 172 10.42 -24.45 -0.03
C ASP A 172 11.06 -23.57 1.06
N VAL A 173 10.39 -23.46 2.21
CA VAL A 173 10.85 -22.70 3.39
C VAL A 173 12.28 -23.05 3.82
N LYS A 174 12.75 -24.28 3.58
CA LYS A 174 14.11 -24.73 3.92
C LYS A 174 15.20 -24.13 3.03
N GLU A 175 14.84 -23.54 1.89
CA GLU A 175 15.79 -22.88 0.99
C GLU A 175 16.10 -21.45 1.42
N LEU A 176 15.28 -20.88 2.31
CA LEU A 176 15.49 -19.56 2.87
C LEU A 176 16.42 -19.63 4.08
N ASP A 177 17.23 -18.59 4.26
CA ASP A 177 18.07 -18.44 5.45
C ASP A 177 17.26 -18.00 6.68
N LYS A 178 16.05 -17.47 6.48
CA LYS A 178 15.09 -17.04 7.50
C LYS A 178 13.66 -17.24 7.02
N GLU A 179 12.75 -17.57 7.95
CA GLU A 179 11.33 -17.68 7.64
C GLU A 179 10.68 -16.29 7.53
N ILE A 180 9.76 -16.13 6.59
CA ILE A 180 9.17 -14.81 6.26
C ILE A 180 8.23 -14.32 7.37
N ASP A 181 7.51 -15.24 8.02
CA ASP A 181 6.67 -14.93 9.19
C ASP A 181 7.49 -14.38 10.37
N GLU A 182 8.68 -14.94 10.62
CA GLU A 182 9.59 -14.41 11.65
C GLU A 182 10.13 -13.03 11.30
N LEU A 183 10.41 -12.77 10.01
CA LEU A 183 10.85 -11.46 9.54
C LEU A 183 9.74 -10.41 9.67
N LEU A 184 8.51 -10.75 9.29
CA LEU A 184 7.34 -9.89 9.49
C LEU A 184 7.16 -9.57 10.96
N ASP A 185 7.11 -10.59 11.83
CA ASP A 185 6.95 -10.39 13.28
C ASP A 185 8.02 -9.45 13.86
N ALA A 186 9.27 -9.58 13.40
CA ALA A 186 10.35 -8.69 13.81
C ALA A 186 10.14 -7.25 13.32
N ALA A 187 9.70 -7.05 12.07
CA ALA A 187 9.42 -5.72 11.51
C ALA A 187 8.24 -5.04 12.24
N LEU A 188 7.15 -5.78 12.47
CA LEU A 188 5.96 -5.30 13.16
C LEU A 188 6.25 -4.94 14.62
N SER A 189 7.08 -5.72 15.31
CA SER A 189 7.53 -5.39 16.68
C SER A 189 8.35 -4.08 16.75
N VAL A 190 9.08 -3.72 15.68
CA VAL A 190 9.74 -2.40 15.59
C VAL A 190 8.69 -1.29 15.43
N TYR A 191 7.64 -1.52 14.64
CA TYR A 191 6.53 -0.55 14.52
C TYR A 191 5.78 -0.34 15.84
N GLU A 192 5.47 -1.41 16.57
CA GLU A 192 4.85 -1.30 17.90
C GLU A 192 5.70 -0.44 18.85
N SER A 193 7.03 -0.47 18.69
CA SER A 193 7.95 0.39 19.43
C SER A 193 7.83 1.87 19.05
N VAL A 194 7.50 2.19 17.78
CA VAL A 194 7.16 3.56 17.34
C VAL A 194 5.95 4.07 18.11
N GLU A 195 4.86 3.29 18.13
CA GLU A 195 3.61 3.68 18.77
C GLU A 195 3.77 3.80 20.30
N ALA A 196 4.45 2.84 20.91
CA ALA A 196 4.76 2.86 22.34
C ALA A 196 5.55 4.12 22.70
N ARG A 197 6.52 4.51 21.86
CA ARG A 197 7.35 5.68 22.07
C ARG A 197 6.59 6.99 21.87
N ALA A 198 5.77 7.09 20.83
CA ALA A 198 4.90 8.24 20.60
C ALA A 198 3.95 8.46 21.79
N LYS A 199 3.36 7.38 22.31
CA LYS A 199 2.51 7.40 23.51
C LYS A 199 3.26 7.80 24.78
N GLU A 200 4.49 7.30 24.98
CA GLU A 200 5.34 7.66 26.12
C GLU A 200 5.68 9.15 26.12
N LEU A 201 6.06 9.67 24.94
CA LEU A 201 6.40 11.08 24.75
C LEU A 201 5.17 12.00 24.71
N LYS A 202 3.99 11.42 24.48
CA LYS A 202 2.74 12.16 24.15
C LYS A 202 2.94 13.08 22.94
N ASP A 203 3.75 12.63 22.01
CA ASP A 203 4.01 13.30 20.74
C ASP A 203 3.50 12.39 19.64
N TYR A 204 2.35 12.77 19.08
CA TYR A 204 1.66 12.02 18.03
C TYR A 204 1.89 12.61 16.65
N SER A 205 2.78 13.61 16.52
CA SER A 205 3.05 14.28 15.24
C SER A 205 3.55 13.34 14.15
N ILE A 206 4.15 12.21 14.54
CA ILE A 206 4.59 11.16 13.61
C ILE A 206 3.44 10.50 12.83
N PHE A 207 2.21 10.54 13.35
CA PHE A 207 1.01 10.01 12.68
C PHE A 207 0.36 11.02 11.73
N ASP A 208 0.91 12.23 11.62
CA ASP A 208 0.55 13.25 10.61
C ASP A 208 1.63 13.32 9.52
N ASP A 209 2.34 12.21 9.30
CA ASP A 209 3.41 12.08 8.34
C ASP A 209 3.14 10.92 7.40
N SER A 210 3.21 11.17 6.10
CA SER A 210 2.89 10.15 5.08
C SER A 210 3.83 8.97 5.15
N GLU A 211 5.10 9.17 5.56
CA GLU A 211 6.06 8.06 5.67
C GLU A 211 5.65 7.02 6.73
N THR A 212 4.94 7.44 7.77
CA THR A 212 4.43 6.51 8.79
C THR A 212 3.23 5.74 8.27
N LEU A 213 2.38 6.37 7.44
CA LEU A 213 1.30 5.68 6.75
C LEU A 213 1.85 4.68 5.72
N ASP A 214 2.90 5.04 4.97
CA ASP A 214 3.59 4.16 4.00
C ASP A 214 3.98 2.79 4.62
N ILE A 215 4.19 2.71 5.94
CA ILE A 215 4.48 1.43 6.63
C ILE A 215 3.27 0.50 6.61
N LEU A 216 2.07 1.04 6.91
CA LEU A 216 0.84 0.26 6.87
C LEU A 216 0.51 -0.13 5.43
N GLU A 217 0.76 0.76 4.47
CA GLU A 217 0.62 0.48 3.04
C GLU A 217 1.59 -0.63 2.59
N ALA A 218 2.85 -0.59 3.03
CA ALA A 218 3.83 -1.62 2.68
C ALA A 218 3.48 -2.99 3.25
N LEU A 219 2.81 -3.06 4.42
CA LEU A 219 2.28 -4.33 4.94
C LEU A 219 1.07 -4.80 4.13
N ASP A 220 0.14 -3.89 3.82
CA ASP A 220 -1.03 -4.15 2.98
C ASP A 220 -0.61 -4.76 1.62
N ASP A 221 0.35 -4.12 0.94
CA ASP A 221 0.93 -4.60 -0.32
C ASP A 221 1.54 -6.01 -0.19
N ILE A 222 2.17 -6.32 0.95
CA ILE A 222 2.71 -7.66 1.20
C ILE A 222 1.59 -8.69 1.33
N LEU A 223 0.51 -8.36 2.05
CA LEU A 223 -0.64 -9.26 2.23
C LEU A 223 -1.34 -9.49 0.89
N ASP A 224 -1.57 -8.44 0.11
CA ASP A 224 -2.12 -8.52 -1.24
C ASP A 224 -1.27 -9.42 -2.16
N ILE A 225 0.06 -9.31 -2.11
CA ILE A 225 0.97 -10.19 -2.86
C ILE A 225 0.83 -11.64 -2.40
N VAL A 226 0.69 -11.88 -1.09
CA VAL A 226 0.57 -13.23 -0.51
C VAL A 226 -0.75 -13.89 -0.92
N ASP A 227 -1.85 -13.16 -0.83
CA ASP A 227 -3.18 -13.67 -1.15
C ASP A 227 -3.34 -14.01 -2.62
N ASN A 228 -2.77 -13.15 -3.48
CA ASN A 228 -2.79 -13.30 -4.93
C ASN A 228 -1.59 -14.08 -5.48
N PHE A 229 -0.74 -14.64 -4.61
CA PHE A 229 0.47 -15.34 -5.04
C PHE A 229 0.16 -16.51 -5.97
N GLY A 230 0.76 -16.48 -7.17
CA GLY A 230 0.59 -17.50 -8.19
C GLY A 230 -0.66 -17.38 -9.07
N LYS A 231 -1.60 -16.47 -8.76
CA LYS A 231 -2.82 -16.29 -9.58
C LYS A 231 -2.50 -15.80 -11.00
N GLU A 232 -1.50 -14.93 -11.16
CA GLU A 232 -1.09 -14.45 -12.49
C GLU A 232 -0.54 -15.55 -13.41
N ASN A 233 -0.04 -16.66 -12.85
CA ASN A 233 0.44 -17.79 -13.64
C ASN A 233 -0.68 -18.68 -14.19
N GLN A 234 -1.93 -18.49 -13.78
CA GLN A 234 -3.06 -19.28 -14.30
C GLN A 234 -3.61 -18.75 -15.64
N GLY A 235 -3.26 -17.52 -16.03
CA GLY A 235 -3.76 -16.89 -17.26
C GLY A 235 -2.88 -17.01 -18.51
N ASP A 236 -1.74 -17.72 -18.46
CA ASP A 236 -0.77 -17.79 -19.59
C ASP A 236 -0.36 -19.22 -19.99
N ASP A 237 -1.17 -20.24 -19.66
CA ASP A 237 -1.07 -21.55 -20.33
C ASP A 237 -1.88 -21.48 -21.62
N GLY A 238 -1.17 -21.23 -22.72
CA GLY A 238 -1.76 -20.99 -24.02
C GLY A 238 -2.52 -22.20 -24.60
N SER A 239 -3.37 -21.85 -25.58
CA SER A 239 -3.68 -22.59 -26.82
C SER A 239 -5.18 -22.81 -27.07
N ASP A 240 -5.59 -22.19 -28.18
CA ASP A 240 -6.58 -22.66 -29.17
C ASP A 240 -8.07 -22.33 -28.97
N GLU A 241 -8.49 -21.32 -29.76
CA GLU A 241 -9.66 -21.27 -30.64
C GLU A 241 -11.07 -21.50 -30.04
N ASP A 242 -11.84 -20.39 -30.03
CA ASP A 242 -13.29 -20.32 -30.24
C ASP A 242 -14.23 -21.16 -29.36
N ASP A 243 -14.38 -20.81 -28.08
CA ASP A 243 -15.66 -21.05 -27.38
C ASP A 243 -16.16 -19.72 -26.77
N ASP A 244 -17.16 -19.15 -27.47
CA ASP A 244 -18.20 -18.33 -26.86
C ASP A 244 -18.98 -19.21 -25.86
N GLU A 245 -19.36 -18.65 -24.71
CA GLU A 245 -20.39 -19.09 -23.72
C GLU A 245 -19.84 -19.30 -22.28
N ASP A 246 -20.12 -18.32 -21.42
CA ASP A 246 -20.47 -18.45 -19.99
C ASP A 246 -19.63 -19.38 -19.10
N ASP A 247 -18.31 -19.17 -19.00
CA ASP A 247 -17.57 -19.62 -17.82
C ASP A 247 -17.38 -18.43 -16.86
N ASP A 248 -18.26 -18.37 -15.85
CA ASP A 248 -17.92 -17.89 -14.52
C ASP A 248 -16.70 -18.70 -14.03
N GLU A 249 -15.51 -18.42 -14.57
CA GLU A 249 -14.26 -18.94 -14.05
C GLU A 249 -14.09 -18.35 -12.66
N GLU A 250 -14.70 -19.01 -11.66
CA GLU A 250 -14.32 -18.91 -10.26
C GLU A 250 -12.79 -18.88 -10.25
N GLU A 251 -12.19 -17.73 -9.89
CA GLU A 251 -10.74 -17.60 -9.79
C GLU A 251 -10.23 -18.76 -8.93
N LYS A 252 -9.64 -19.79 -9.57
CA LYS A 252 -9.22 -20.99 -8.85
C LYS A 252 -8.13 -20.57 -7.88
N SER A 253 -8.50 -20.49 -6.61
CA SER A 253 -7.59 -20.11 -5.54
C SER A 253 -6.36 -21.02 -5.60
N VAL A 254 -5.18 -20.41 -5.72
CA VAL A 254 -3.92 -21.16 -5.72
C VAL A 254 -3.65 -21.60 -4.30
N GLU A 255 -3.94 -22.87 -4.01
CA GLU A 255 -3.53 -23.52 -2.77
C GLU A 255 -2.01 -23.70 -2.74
N LEU A 256 -1.35 -23.10 -1.75
CA LEU A 256 0.08 -23.26 -1.53
C LEU A 256 0.34 -24.53 -0.71
N ALA A 257 1.44 -25.22 -1.00
CA ALA A 257 1.88 -26.35 -0.16
C ALA A 257 2.24 -25.87 1.26
N GLU A 258 2.03 -26.71 2.28
CA GLU A 258 2.41 -26.40 3.68
C GLU A 258 3.90 -26.06 3.85
N THR A 259 4.76 -26.53 2.94
CA THR A 259 6.19 -26.25 2.93
C THR A 259 6.55 -24.92 2.24
N HIS A 260 5.58 -24.26 1.60
CA HIS A 260 5.82 -23.00 0.92
C HIS A 260 6.05 -21.87 1.94
N PRO A 261 7.03 -20.98 1.72
CA PRO A 261 7.35 -19.89 2.65
C PRO A 261 6.19 -18.97 3.04
N LEU A 262 5.23 -18.77 2.13
CA LEU A 262 4.06 -17.91 2.35
C LEU A 262 2.84 -18.64 2.93
N TYR A 263 2.90 -19.97 3.08
CA TYR A 263 1.74 -20.77 3.50
C TYR A 263 1.16 -20.32 4.83
N LYS A 264 2.02 -20.10 5.83
CA LYS A 264 1.60 -19.67 7.17
C LYS A 264 0.93 -18.30 7.18
N ILE A 265 1.42 -17.38 6.34
CA ILE A 265 0.92 -16.01 6.25
C ILE A 265 -0.45 -16.05 5.59
N LYS A 266 -0.55 -16.68 4.42
CA LYS A 266 -1.81 -16.81 3.64
C LYS A 266 -2.95 -17.48 4.41
N ASN A 267 -2.65 -18.44 5.27
CA ASN A 267 -3.67 -19.20 6.02
C ASN A 267 -3.89 -18.65 7.44
N SER A 268 -3.50 -17.41 7.72
CA SER A 268 -3.58 -16.82 9.05
C SER A 268 -3.99 -15.36 9.02
N ASP A 269 -5.16 -15.07 9.59
CA ASP A 269 -5.71 -13.71 9.79
C ASP A 269 -4.89 -12.84 10.78
N LYS A 270 -3.82 -13.39 11.38
CA LYS A 270 -2.95 -12.66 12.31
C LYS A 270 -2.47 -11.32 11.77
N TYR A 271 -2.05 -11.28 10.50
CA TYR A 271 -1.43 -10.08 9.92
C TYR A 271 -2.47 -9.06 9.47
N ASP A 272 -3.61 -9.51 8.94
CA ASP A 272 -4.77 -8.65 8.63
C ASP A 272 -5.34 -8.01 9.89
N GLN A 273 -5.50 -8.80 10.97
CA GLN A 273 -5.95 -8.29 12.25
C GLN A 273 -4.94 -7.32 12.85
N TRP A 274 -3.64 -7.61 12.76
CA TRP A 274 -2.59 -6.68 13.20
C TRP A 274 -2.69 -5.38 12.39
N TRP A 275 -2.75 -5.46 11.07
CA TRP A 275 -2.85 -4.28 10.21
C TRP A 275 -4.05 -3.41 10.59
N ARG A 276 -5.21 -4.04 10.82
CA ARG A 276 -6.45 -3.35 11.19
C ARG A 276 -6.36 -2.69 12.56
N ASP A 277 -5.86 -3.41 13.56
CA ASP A 277 -5.70 -2.88 14.94
C ASP A 277 -4.75 -1.69 14.98
N HIS A 278 -3.65 -1.77 14.23
CA HIS A 278 -2.64 -0.73 14.16
C HIS A 278 -3.07 0.45 13.26
N THR A 279 -3.92 0.22 12.26
CA THR A 279 -4.57 1.29 11.49
C THR A 279 -5.59 2.05 12.33
N HIS A 280 -6.35 1.37 13.21
CA HIS A 280 -7.18 2.06 14.22
C HIS A 280 -6.34 2.88 15.18
N LEU A 281 -5.22 2.33 15.67
CA LEU A 281 -4.33 3.06 16.57
C LEU A 281 -3.69 4.27 15.88
N TYR A 282 -3.34 4.16 14.60
CA TYR A 282 -2.90 5.27 13.77
C TYR A 282 -3.96 6.38 13.74
N LEU A 283 -5.21 6.05 13.37
CA LEU A 283 -6.31 6.99 13.30
C LEU A 283 -6.55 7.67 14.66
N ASP A 284 -6.62 6.90 15.74
CA ASP A 284 -6.79 7.39 17.11
C ASP A 284 -5.69 8.37 17.52
N ASN A 285 -4.46 8.18 17.04
CA ASN A 285 -3.33 9.06 17.33
C ASN A 285 -3.35 10.32 16.46
N LEU A 286 -3.71 10.20 15.19
CA LEU A 286 -3.92 11.33 14.29
C LEU A 286 -5.02 12.26 14.83
N GLU A 287 -6.13 11.70 15.34
CA GLU A 287 -7.24 12.48 15.93
C GLU A 287 -6.88 13.20 17.23
N LYS A 288 -5.78 12.83 17.90
CA LYS A 288 -5.28 13.56 19.07
C LYS A 288 -4.58 14.86 18.70
N LEU A 289 -4.29 15.09 17.43
CA LEU A 289 -3.66 16.31 16.94
C LEU A 289 -4.71 17.39 16.65
N GLU A 290 -4.52 18.58 17.21
CA GLU A 290 -5.44 19.71 16.98
C GLU A 290 -5.50 20.15 15.52
N ASN A 291 -4.43 19.91 14.75
CA ASN A 291 -4.31 20.27 13.32
C ASN A 291 -3.92 19.06 12.45
N GLY A 292 -4.33 17.84 12.81
CA GLY A 292 -4.03 16.66 11.98
C GLY A 292 -4.58 16.82 10.56
N SER A 293 -3.85 16.32 9.56
CA SER A 293 -4.22 16.42 8.15
C SER A 293 -5.60 15.78 7.90
N PRO A 294 -6.59 16.57 7.43
CA PRO A 294 -7.89 16.00 7.09
C PRO A 294 -7.81 15.08 5.87
N GLU A 295 -6.85 15.29 4.97
CA GLU A 295 -6.58 14.41 3.82
C GLU A 295 -6.12 13.04 4.31
N LEU A 296 -5.11 13.02 5.20
CA LEU A 296 -4.58 11.78 5.77
C LEU A 296 -5.64 11.05 6.59
N LYS A 297 -6.49 11.79 7.33
CA LYS A 297 -7.62 11.21 8.04
C LYS A 297 -8.60 10.52 7.07
N ARG A 298 -8.93 11.17 5.95
CA ARG A 298 -9.83 10.59 4.95
C ARG A 298 -9.24 9.31 4.36
N GLU A 299 -7.96 9.32 4.05
CA GLU A 299 -7.22 8.16 3.52
C GLU A 299 -7.25 6.97 4.49
N VAL A 300 -6.90 7.19 5.77
CA VAL A 300 -6.92 6.13 6.79
C VAL A 300 -8.34 5.58 6.99
N CYS A 301 -9.35 6.45 7.01
CA CYS A 301 -10.74 6.02 7.07
C CYS A 301 -11.15 5.24 5.81
N HIS A 302 -10.68 5.61 4.62
CA HIS A 302 -10.98 4.87 3.40
C HIS A 302 -10.47 3.43 3.51
N ARG A 303 -9.21 3.28 3.92
CA ARG A 303 -8.54 1.99 4.12
C ARG A 303 -9.24 1.12 5.15
N LEU A 304 -9.60 1.66 6.32
CA LEU A 304 -10.40 0.93 7.31
C LEU A 304 -11.76 0.51 6.75
N GLY A 305 -12.40 1.38 5.95
CA GLY A 305 -13.63 1.08 5.24
C GLY A 305 -13.49 -0.14 4.33
N GLN A 306 -12.50 -0.13 3.43
CA GLN A 306 -12.21 -1.23 2.50
C GLN A 306 -11.87 -2.52 3.23
N SER A 307 -11.01 -2.44 4.25
CA SER A 307 -10.61 -3.61 5.03
C SER A 307 -11.80 -4.29 5.72
N TYR A 308 -12.82 -3.55 6.16
CA TYR A 308 -14.05 -4.15 6.71
C TYR A 308 -14.97 -4.72 5.64
N LEU A 309 -14.95 -4.19 4.41
CA LEU A 309 -15.66 -4.78 3.28
C LEU A 309 -15.02 -6.10 2.88
N GLN A 310 -13.70 -6.16 2.75
CA GLN A 310 -12.94 -7.39 2.46
C GLN A 310 -13.22 -8.48 3.50
N GLU A 311 -13.13 -8.15 4.81
CA GLU A 311 -13.46 -9.10 5.89
C GLU A 311 -14.92 -9.60 5.80
N SER A 312 -15.82 -8.79 5.23
CA SER A 312 -17.22 -9.17 5.07
C SER A 312 -17.49 -10.11 3.90
N GLU A 313 -16.56 -10.28 2.96
CA GLU A 313 -16.77 -11.04 1.72
C GLU A 313 -17.14 -12.51 1.97
N VAL A 314 -16.40 -13.21 2.81
CA VAL A 314 -16.67 -14.62 3.16
C VAL A 314 -18.04 -14.80 3.81
N PRO A 315 -18.38 -14.11 4.92
CA PRO A 315 -19.71 -14.25 5.51
C PRO A 315 -20.80 -13.72 4.59
N TYR A 316 -20.53 -12.73 3.74
CA TYR A 316 -21.50 -12.22 2.77
C TYR A 316 -21.82 -13.29 1.72
N SER A 317 -20.78 -13.92 1.15
CA SER A 317 -20.89 -15.02 0.19
C SER A 317 -21.66 -16.19 0.81
N VAL A 318 -21.29 -16.63 2.02
CA VAL A 318 -21.99 -17.70 2.74
C VAL A 318 -23.48 -17.40 2.91
N PHE A 319 -23.82 -16.18 3.32
CA PHE A 319 -25.22 -15.77 3.43
C PHE A 319 -25.95 -15.86 2.09
N THR A 320 -25.36 -15.29 1.03
CA THR A 320 -26.01 -15.26 -0.29
C THR A 320 -26.19 -16.66 -0.86
N THR A 321 -25.20 -17.55 -0.71
CA THR A 321 -25.25 -18.94 -1.16
C THR A 321 -26.32 -19.71 -0.39
N LEU A 322 -26.30 -19.70 0.95
CA LEU A 322 -27.28 -20.45 1.75
C LEU A 322 -28.72 -19.95 1.57
N LYS A 323 -28.91 -18.66 1.22
CA LYS A 323 -30.23 -18.05 1.10
C LYS A 323 -30.82 -18.12 -0.31
N TYR A 324 -30.00 -18.02 -1.34
CA TYR A 324 -30.47 -17.80 -2.71
C TYR A 324 -29.97 -18.84 -3.73
N ASP A 325 -28.99 -19.68 -3.38
CA ASP A 325 -28.50 -20.74 -4.27
C ASP A 325 -29.28 -22.04 -4.04
N ASP A 326 -30.13 -22.39 -5.00
CA ASP A 326 -30.94 -23.61 -5.00
C ASP A 326 -30.08 -24.89 -4.92
N GLU A 327 -28.80 -24.85 -5.29
CA GLU A 327 -27.89 -26.01 -5.18
C GLU A 327 -27.53 -26.35 -3.74
N TYR A 328 -27.64 -25.38 -2.83
CA TYR A 328 -27.34 -25.51 -1.41
C TYR A 328 -28.60 -25.73 -0.54
N ASP A 329 -29.75 -25.98 -1.17
CA ASP A 329 -31.02 -26.22 -0.47
C ASP A 329 -30.92 -27.36 0.56
N GLY A 330 -31.15 -27.02 1.83
CA GLY A 330 -31.09 -27.95 2.96
C GLY A 330 -29.71 -28.09 3.63
N ILE A 331 -28.70 -27.37 3.14
CA ILE A 331 -27.45 -27.15 3.87
C ILE A 331 -27.71 -26.07 4.93
N GLU A 332 -27.43 -26.39 6.19
CA GLU A 332 -27.69 -25.47 7.32
C GLU A 332 -26.49 -24.58 7.66
N GLU A 333 -25.28 -24.96 7.20
CA GLU A 333 -24.01 -24.34 7.56
C GLU A 333 -23.00 -24.47 6.41
N LEU A 334 -22.28 -23.39 6.12
CA LEU A 334 -21.21 -23.31 5.13
C LEU A 334 -20.07 -22.48 5.74
N GLU A 335 -18.81 -22.92 5.55
CA GLU A 335 -17.63 -22.29 6.18
C GLU A 335 -17.73 -22.08 7.70
N GLY A 336 -18.44 -22.96 8.40
CA GLY A 336 -18.62 -22.85 9.86
C GLY A 336 -19.72 -21.86 10.30
N LEU A 337 -20.48 -21.30 9.36
CA LEU A 337 -21.49 -20.27 9.62
C LEU A 337 -22.87 -20.69 9.11
N THR A 338 -23.89 -20.48 9.94
CA THR A 338 -25.29 -20.56 9.49
C THR A 338 -25.69 -19.29 8.73
N GLU A 339 -26.76 -19.36 7.92
CA GLU A 339 -27.33 -18.20 7.20
C GLU A 339 -27.47 -16.97 8.11
N LYS A 340 -27.99 -17.15 9.33
CA LYS A 340 -28.22 -16.05 10.28
C LYS A 340 -26.95 -15.50 10.91
N GLU A 341 -25.96 -16.35 11.14
CA GLU A 341 -24.66 -15.91 11.68
C GLU A 341 -23.90 -15.14 10.62
N ALA A 342 -23.84 -15.67 9.40
CA ALA A 342 -23.27 -15.03 8.22
C ALA A 342 -23.91 -13.65 7.97
N GLN A 343 -25.25 -13.59 7.89
CA GLN A 343 -26.00 -12.34 7.74
C GLN A 343 -25.62 -11.31 8.80
N LYS A 344 -25.60 -11.72 10.07
CA LYS A 344 -25.33 -10.83 11.20
C LYS A 344 -23.90 -10.31 11.16
N ILE A 345 -22.91 -11.18 10.92
CA ILE A 345 -21.50 -10.80 10.85
C ILE A 345 -21.29 -9.81 9.69
N SER A 346 -21.80 -10.11 8.49
CA SER A 346 -21.68 -9.20 7.34
C SER A 346 -22.38 -7.87 7.59
N GLN A 347 -23.56 -7.86 8.21
CA GLN A 347 -24.25 -6.61 8.57
C GLN A 347 -23.41 -5.77 9.54
N GLU A 348 -22.79 -6.38 10.56
CA GLU A 348 -21.92 -5.69 11.51
C GLU A 348 -20.67 -5.13 10.83
N LEU A 349 -20.01 -5.90 9.96
CA LEU A 349 -18.80 -5.49 9.25
C LEU A 349 -19.08 -4.38 8.23
N ILE A 350 -20.09 -4.55 7.35
CA ILE A 350 -20.43 -3.53 6.34
C ILE A 350 -20.95 -2.26 7.01
N THR A 351 -21.64 -2.35 8.16
CA THR A 351 -22.04 -1.16 8.92
C THR A 351 -20.82 -0.39 9.45
N LYS A 352 -19.79 -1.08 9.93
CA LYS A 352 -18.53 -0.44 10.32
C LYS A 352 -17.81 0.17 9.12
N ALA A 353 -17.73 -0.57 8.01
CA ALA A 353 -17.15 -0.08 6.75
C ALA A 353 -17.81 1.24 6.34
N LEU A 354 -19.14 1.30 6.35
CA LEU A 354 -19.91 2.49 6.01
C LEU A 354 -19.63 3.68 6.94
N ASP A 355 -19.40 3.45 8.25
CA ASP A 355 -19.04 4.52 9.17
C ASP A 355 -17.71 5.17 8.80
N TYR A 356 -16.71 4.35 8.46
CA TYR A 356 -15.40 4.83 8.02
C TYR A 356 -15.45 5.46 6.62
N LEU A 357 -16.12 4.84 5.65
CA LEU A 357 -16.26 5.40 4.30
C LEU A 357 -16.97 6.76 4.30
N LYS A 358 -17.97 6.96 5.19
CA LYS A 358 -18.61 8.27 5.37
C LYS A 358 -17.66 9.32 5.93
N GLN A 359 -16.71 8.93 6.78
CA GLN A 359 -15.65 9.81 7.28
C GLN A 359 -14.55 10.06 6.24
N ALA A 360 -14.33 9.10 5.34
CA ALA A 360 -13.39 9.20 4.21
C ALA A 360 -13.89 10.07 3.06
N LYS A 361 -15.20 10.39 3.04
CA LYS A 361 -15.85 11.12 1.96
C LYS A 361 -15.15 12.46 1.65
N ASP A 362 -14.78 12.66 0.40
CA ASP A 362 -14.31 13.94 -0.13
C ASP A 362 -15.37 14.55 -1.06
N GLU A 363 -15.72 15.84 -0.88
CA GLU A 363 -16.71 16.50 -1.73
C GLU A 363 -16.15 16.88 -3.12
N GLU A 364 -14.84 16.76 -3.32
CA GLU A 364 -14.19 16.99 -4.62
C GLU A 364 -13.92 15.69 -5.39
N ASP A 365 -14.04 14.53 -4.74
CA ASP A 365 -13.84 13.22 -5.36
C ASP A 365 -15.12 12.36 -5.34
N PRO A 366 -15.84 12.27 -6.48
CA PRO A 366 -17.01 11.43 -6.62
C PRO A 366 -16.78 9.93 -6.41
N GLU A 367 -15.55 9.42 -6.54
CA GLU A 367 -15.26 7.99 -6.31
C GLU A 367 -15.52 7.60 -4.86
N THR A 368 -15.16 8.48 -3.91
CA THR A 368 -15.48 8.29 -2.48
C THR A 368 -16.99 8.19 -2.21
N TRP A 369 -17.83 8.78 -3.07
CA TRP A 369 -19.28 8.69 -2.94
C TRP A 369 -19.80 7.36 -3.44
N VAL A 370 -19.21 6.85 -4.52
CA VAL A 370 -19.55 5.55 -5.11
C VAL A 370 -19.24 4.43 -4.12
N SER A 371 -18.07 4.43 -3.46
CA SER A 371 -17.75 3.42 -2.44
C SER A 371 -18.78 3.38 -1.30
N ILE A 372 -19.32 4.52 -0.88
CA ILE A 372 -20.39 4.57 0.12
C ILE A 372 -21.68 3.93 -0.43
N ALA A 373 -22.04 4.22 -1.68
CA ALA A 373 -23.24 3.68 -2.30
C ALA A 373 -23.14 2.16 -2.50
N GLU A 374 -22.00 1.65 -2.98
CA GLU A 374 -21.74 0.21 -3.14
C GLU A 374 -21.81 -0.54 -1.81
N ALA A 375 -21.24 0.03 -0.74
CA ALA A 375 -21.35 -0.53 0.60
C ALA A 375 -22.80 -0.50 1.12
N MET A 376 -23.59 0.55 0.80
CA MET A 376 -25.03 0.60 1.12
C MET A 376 -25.82 -0.47 0.37
N ILE A 377 -25.51 -0.72 -0.89
CA ILE A 377 -26.14 -1.76 -1.71
C ILE A 377 -25.82 -3.14 -1.13
N SER A 378 -24.55 -3.40 -0.84
CA SER A 378 -24.10 -4.64 -0.21
C SER A 378 -24.81 -4.87 1.12
N LEU A 379 -24.94 -3.83 1.96
CA LEU A 379 -25.74 -3.92 3.20
C LEU A 379 -27.22 -4.17 2.92
N GLY A 380 -27.79 -3.54 1.88
CA GLY A 380 -29.17 -3.73 1.45
C GLY A 380 -29.47 -5.17 1.02
N ASN A 381 -28.53 -5.81 0.32
CA ASN A 381 -28.63 -7.22 -0.11
C ASN A 381 -28.70 -8.21 1.06
N LEU A 382 -28.25 -7.81 2.26
CA LEU A 382 -28.32 -8.62 3.47
C LEU A 382 -29.69 -8.55 4.17
N TYR A 383 -30.59 -7.66 3.75
CA TYR A 383 -31.94 -7.58 4.31
C TYR A 383 -32.93 -8.43 3.51
N GLU A 384 -34.14 -8.63 4.07
CA GLU A 384 -35.20 -9.32 3.34
C GLU A 384 -35.63 -8.53 2.12
N VAL A 385 -35.96 -9.23 1.03
CA VAL A 385 -36.47 -8.63 -0.20
C VAL A 385 -37.74 -7.84 0.10
N ASP A 386 -37.83 -6.62 -0.42
CA ASP A 386 -38.93 -5.66 -0.20
C ASP A 386 -39.08 -5.22 1.27
N SER A 387 -38.06 -5.46 2.10
CA SER A 387 -38.02 -4.88 3.44
C SER A 387 -37.79 -3.38 3.37
N LYS A 388 -38.32 -2.67 4.36
CA LYS A 388 -38.14 -1.23 4.44
C LYS A 388 -36.66 -0.86 4.55
N GLU A 389 -35.90 -1.64 5.28
CA GLU A 389 -34.46 -1.48 5.48
C GLU A 389 -33.69 -1.57 4.15
N GLN A 390 -34.01 -2.56 3.32
CA GLN A 390 -33.44 -2.68 1.97
C GLN A 390 -33.82 -1.48 1.09
N GLU A 391 -35.11 -1.14 1.02
CA GLU A 391 -35.61 -0.03 0.20
C GLU A 391 -34.97 1.32 0.60
N ASP A 392 -34.86 1.60 1.91
CA ASP A 392 -34.27 2.82 2.43
C ASP A 392 -32.77 2.93 2.03
N LEU A 393 -32.02 1.83 2.10
CA LEU A 393 -30.60 1.79 1.70
C LEU A 393 -30.41 1.98 0.20
N TYR A 394 -31.19 1.28 -0.64
CA TYR A 394 -31.10 1.42 -2.09
C TYR A 394 -31.50 2.82 -2.56
N LEU A 395 -32.53 3.43 -1.97
CA LEU A 395 -32.92 4.81 -2.29
C LEU A 395 -31.81 5.82 -1.93
N GLU A 396 -31.10 5.61 -0.82
CA GLU A 396 -29.97 6.46 -0.44
C GLU A 396 -28.78 6.25 -1.39
N ALA A 397 -28.44 5.01 -1.71
CA ALA A 397 -27.39 4.66 -2.68
C ALA A 397 -27.67 5.24 -4.07
N GLU A 398 -28.88 5.07 -4.60
CA GLU A 398 -29.31 5.60 -5.90
C GLU A 398 -29.16 7.13 -5.95
N LYS A 399 -29.54 7.83 -4.88
CA LYS A 399 -29.38 9.29 -4.78
C LYS A 399 -27.91 9.70 -4.83
N ILE A 400 -27.03 8.95 -4.17
CA ILE A 400 -25.58 9.19 -4.18
C ILE A 400 -25.00 8.93 -5.56
N LEU A 401 -25.30 7.79 -6.17
CA LEU A 401 -24.83 7.42 -7.51
C LEU A 401 -25.32 8.41 -8.58
N LYS A 402 -26.59 8.85 -8.53
CA LYS A 402 -27.11 9.90 -9.43
C LYS A 402 -26.32 11.20 -9.29
N ARG A 403 -25.93 11.57 -8.06
CA ARG A 403 -25.10 12.75 -7.85
C ARG A 403 -23.69 12.55 -8.43
N ALA A 404 -23.05 11.43 -8.15
CA ALA A 404 -21.72 11.10 -8.67
C ALA A 404 -21.71 11.11 -10.21
N ASN A 405 -22.65 10.39 -10.83
CA ASN A 405 -22.80 10.27 -12.27
C ASN A 405 -23.00 11.63 -12.98
N ASN A 406 -23.78 12.53 -12.37
CA ASN A 406 -23.97 13.88 -12.90
C ASN A 406 -22.68 14.72 -12.87
N VAL A 407 -21.87 14.59 -11.82
CA VAL A 407 -20.61 15.34 -11.69
C VAL A 407 -19.53 14.79 -12.62
N THR A 408 -19.53 13.48 -12.87
CA THR A 408 -18.56 12.80 -13.73
C THR A 408 -19.01 12.65 -15.20
N ASN A 409 -20.14 13.26 -15.58
CA ASN A 409 -20.70 13.24 -16.94
C ASN A 409 -21.00 11.83 -17.50
N GLY A 410 -21.59 10.96 -16.68
CA GLY A 410 -22.02 9.63 -17.15
C GLY A 410 -21.08 8.47 -16.80
N LYS A 411 -19.99 8.71 -16.05
CA LYS A 411 -19.03 7.64 -15.69
C LYS A 411 -19.70 6.48 -14.95
N PHE A 412 -20.70 6.78 -14.11
CA PHE A 412 -21.34 5.80 -13.22
C PHE A 412 -22.76 5.42 -13.66
N GLN A 413 -23.01 5.45 -14.97
CA GLN A 413 -24.34 5.14 -15.50
C GLN A 413 -24.63 3.64 -15.44
N GLU A 414 -23.61 2.80 -15.59
CA GLU A 414 -23.76 1.34 -15.57
C GLU A 414 -24.15 0.83 -14.18
N GLU A 415 -23.50 1.35 -13.14
CA GLU A 415 -23.80 1.07 -11.73
C GLU A 415 -25.21 1.53 -11.37
N LEU A 416 -25.68 2.64 -11.93
CA LEU A 416 -27.06 3.11 -11.78
C LEU A 416 -28.07 2.22 -12.49
N ASP A 417 -27.74 1.75 -13.69
CA ASP A 417 -28.61 0.90 -14.49
C ASP A 417 -28.72 -0.50 -13.86
N ASN A 418 -27.66 -1.01 -13.24
CA ASN A 418 -27.66 -2.30 -12.53
C ASN A 418 -28.36 -2.26 -11.17
N LEU A 419 -28.45 -1.09 -10.52
CA LEU A 419 -29.18 -0.94 -9.25
C LEU A 419 -30.71 -0.96 -9.44
N LEU A 420 -31.20 -0.55 -10.60
CA LEU A 420 -32.61 -0.46 -10.94
C LEU A 420 -32.99 -1.61 -11.88
N PRO A 421 -33.60 -2.71 -11.38
CA PRO A 421 -34.12 -3.76 -12.26
C PRO A 421 -35.20 -3.26 -13.24
#